data_AF-A0A6S6TZH6-F1
#
_entry.id   AF-A0A6S6TZH6-F1
#
_cell.length_a   1.000
_cell.length_b   1.000
_cell.length_c   1.000
_cell.angle_alpha   90.00
_cell.angle_beta   90.00
_cell.angle_gamma   90.00
#
_symmetry.space_group_name_H-M   'P 1'
#
loop_
_entity.id
_entity.type
_entity.pdbx_description
1 polymer ?
#
loop_
_entity_poly.entity_id
_entity_poly.type
_entity_poly.pdbx_seq_one_letter_code
_entity_poly.pdbx_strand_id
1 'polypeptide(L)'
;MGLDSLVGGTIWDEYSDKVTDLMNNPQNMGEITTEAAEAMGGKLIVADFGAESCGDAVRLYWAVNPNTDVIMDSKFKSFGCGTAIASSDVMAELCKFKTVQDAVKITNIDVEKAMRDTPDTPSVPPQKMHCSVMAYDVIKKAAGQYLNVDSESFEEEMIICECARVSLDTLKEVIRLNDLTTVEQITDYTKAGGFCKSCIKPGGHEDRDIYLVDLLDEYSKERMVAGSSIGGAQPTVDFNSMTLLQKFKKVEKVIDENIRQMLVMDGGDMEVLDMKENGEMLDIYITYLGSCSGCESSSTGTLFAIENVLKEKCDQNIRVIPV
;
A
#
# COMPACT_ATOMS: atom_id res chain seq x y z
N MET A 1 -3.51 29.69 -26.62
CA MET A 1 -3.74 29.14 -25.27
C MET A 1 -4.22 30.30 -24.43
N GLY A 2 -5.50 30.29 -24.06
CA GLY A 2 -6.13 31.39 -23.32
C GLY A 2 -5.59 31.46 -21.89
N LEU A 3 -5.69 32.62 -21.26
CA LEU A 3 -5.32 32.84 -19.85
C LEU A 3 -5.97 31.79 -18.92
N ASP A 4 -7.15 31.29 -19.30
CA ASP A 4 -7.91 30.26 -18.58
C ASP A 4 -7.23 28.89 -18.55
N SER A 5 -6.25 28.61 -19.44
CA SER A 5 -5.45 27.38 -19.37
C SER A 5 -4.18 27.53 -18.51
N LEU A 6 -3.92 28.72 -17.98
CA LEU A 6 -2.77 29.04 -17.11
C LEU A 6 -3.17 29.19 -15.64
N VAL A 7 -4.47 29.36 -15.37
CA VAL A 7 -5.04 29.22 -14.04
C VAL A 7 -5.45 27.76 -13.92
N GLY A 8 -4.55 26.89 -13.47
CA GLY A 8 -4.97 25.60 -12.92
C GLY A 8 -6.09 25.84 -11.90
N GLY A 9 -7.03 24.90 -11.77
CA GLY A 9 -8.13 25.01 -10.82
C GLY A 9 -7.67 25.62 -9.50
N THR A 10 -8.47 26.51 -8.94
CA THR A 10 -8.11 27.14 -7.68
C THR A 10 -7.81 26.03 -6.66
N ILE A 11 -6.87 26.25 -5.73
CA ILE A 11 -6.51 25.23 -4.74
C ILE A 11 -7.72 24.72 -3.92
N TRP A 12 -8.82 25.46 -3.95
CA TRP A 12 -10.12 25.13 -3.37
C TRP A 12 -10.87 24.05 -4.16
N ASP A 13 -10.67 23.97 -5.47
CA ASP A 13 -11.30 22.97 -6.35
C ASP A 13 -10.70 21.56 -6.16
N GLU A 14 -9.59 21.44 -5.42
CA GLU A 14 -8.98 20.16 -5.03
C GLU A 14 -9.54 19.60 -3.69
N TYR A 15 -10.37 20.37 -2.99
CA TYR A 15 -11.10 19.90 -1.82
C TYR A 15 -12.50 19.47 -2.22
N SER A 16 -12.96 18.39 -1.60
CA SER A 16 -14.38 18.02 -1.65
C SER A 16 -15.27 19.12 -1.04
N ASP A 17 -16.49 19.22 -1.55
CA ASP A 17 -17.54 20.06 -1.00
C ASP A 17 -17.77 19.70 0.47
N LYS A 18 -17.77 18.41 0.79
CA LYS A 18 -17.91 17.94 2.17
C LYS A 18 -16.79 18.41 3.10
N VAL A 19 -15.53 18.43 2.66
CA VAL A 19 -14.44 18.99 3.47
C VAL A 19 -14.66 20.48 3.69
N THR A 20 -15.02 21.21 2.64
CA THR A 20 -15.29 22.66 2.72
C THR A 20 -16.43 22.98 3.67
N ASP A 21 -17.51 22.19 3.66
CA ASP A 21 -18.63 22.34 4.58
C ASP A 21 -18.22 22.08 6.03
N LEU A 22 -17.47 21.01 6.29
CA LEU A 22 -17.02 20.66 7.63
C LEU A 22 -15.97 21.62 8.19
N MET A 23 -15.15 22.23 7.31
CA MET A 23 -14.24 23.32 7.69
C MET A 23 -15.00 24.52 8.27
N ASN A 24 -16.15 24.84 7.69
CA ASN A 24 -16.94 26.03 8.07
C ASN A 24 -17.99 25.73 9.16
N ASN A 25 -18.51 24.50 9.18
CA ASN A 25 -19.61 24.09 10.06
C ASN A 25 -19.41 22.66 10.60
N PRO A 26 -18.41 22.42 11.47
CA PRO A 26 -18.22 21.11 12.09
C PRO A 26 -19.40 20.76 13.02
N GLN A 27 -19.91 19.53 12.92
CA GLN A 27 -21.08 19.06 13.67
C GLN A 27 -20.74 18.56 15.08
N ASN A 28 -19.49 18.14 15.28
CA ASN A 28 -18.99 17.44 16.46
C ASN A 28 -18.00 18.26 17.28
N MET A 29 -17.77 19.52 16.89
CA MET A 29 -16.90 20.41 17.64
C MET A 29 -17.55 20.77 18.99
N GLY A 30 -16.79 20.64 20.07
CA GLY A 30 -17.26 20.88 21.43
C GLY A 30 -16.48 20.11 22.47
N GLU A 31 -17.02 20.04 23.68
CA GLU A 31 -16.48 19.26 24.79
C GLU A 31 -17.58 18.45 25.46
N ILE A 32 -17.19 17.34 26.07
CA ILE A 32 -18.05 16.57 26.97
C ILE A 32 -17.54 16.85 28.38
N THR A 33 -18.39 17.39 29.25
CA THR A 33 -18.05 17.59 30.66
C THR A 33 -18.23 16.29 31.44
N THR A 34 -17.62 16.20 32.62
CA THR A 34 -17.77 15.03 33.50
C THR A 34 -19.24 14.80 33.86
N GLU A 35 -19.98 15.87 34.17
CA GLU A 35 -21.40 15.80 34.53
C GLU A 35 -22.26 15.32 33.35
N ALA A 36 -21.93 15.74 32.13
CA ALA A 36 -22.63 15.30 30.93
C ALA A 36 -22.38 13.80 30.65
N ALA A 37 -21.13 13.35 30.80
CA ALA A 37 -20.79 11.93 30.66
C ALA A 37 -21.51 11.07 31.72
N GLU A 38 -21.50 11.50 32.98
CA GLU A 38 -22.20 10.82 34.08
C GLU A 38 -23.72 10.79 33.88
N ALA A 39 -24.32 11.89 33.38
CA ALA A 39 -25.75 11.94 33.07
C ALA A 39 -26.16 10.95 31.96
N MET A 40 -25.25 10.62 31.05
CA MET A 40 -25.44 9.56 30.05
C MET A 40 -25.15 8.15 30.60
N GLY A 41 -24.68 8.03 31.85
CA GLY A 41 -24.21 6.77 32.42
C GLY A 41 -22.85 6.33 31.87
N GLY A 42 -22.05 7.27 31.37
CA GLY A 42 -20.78 7.03 30.70
C GLY A 42 -19.57 7.47 31.52
N LYS A 43 -18.43 6.86 31.21
CA LYS A 43 -17.10 7.28 31.65
C LYS A 43 -16.53 8.27 30.64
N LEU A 44 -16.12 9.44 31.11
CA LEU A 44 -15.43 10.44 30.28
C LEU A 44 -14.00 9.99 29.98
N ILE A 45 -13.61 10.07 28.71
CA ILE A 45 -12.24 9.89 28.24
C ILE A 45 -11.83 11.16 27.48
N VAL A 46 -10.65 11.68 27.78
CA VAL A 46 -10.10 12.89 27.15
C VAL A 46 -8.67 12.61 26.68
N ALA A 47 -8.48 12.60 25.37
CA ALA A 47 -7.19 12.33 24.75
C ALA A 47 -6.73 13.54 23.92
N ASP A 48 -5.47 13.91 24.10
CA ASP A 48 -4.80 14.98 23.35
C ASP A 48 -3.75 14.38 22.42
N PHE A 49 -3.77 14.77 21.15
CA PHE A 49 -2.72 14.45 20.18
C PHE A 49 -2.35 15.68 19.37
N GLY A 50 -1.10 15.81 18.97
CA GLY A 50 -0.66 16.92 18.13
C GLY A 50 0.62 16.58 17.39
N ALA A 51 0.75 17.16 16.20
CA ALA A 51 1.91 16.99 15.34
C ALA A 51 2.73 18.29 15.34
N GLU A 52 3.89 18.27 15.99
CA GLU A 52 4.80 19.43 16.06
C GLU A 52 5.25 19.89 14.66
N SER A 53 5.29 18.97 13.70
CA SER A 53 5.72 19.20 12.31
C SER A 53 4.80 20.15 11.53
N CYS A 54 3.49 20.11 11.79
CA CYS A 54 2.50 20.99 11.14
C CYS A 54 1.83 21.98 12.09
N GLY A 55 2.02 21.84 13.40
CA GLY A 55 1.45 22.71 14.43
C GLY A 55 -0.03 22.46 14.71
N ASP A 56 -0.60 21.39 14.15
CA ASP A 56 -1.98 20.99 14.39
C ASP A 56 -2.08 20.12 15.66
N ALA A 57 -3.17 20.29 16.40
CA ALA A 57 -3.49 19.53 17.60
C ALA A 57 -5.00 19.23 17.67
N VAL A 58 -5.34 18.09 18.24
CA VAL A 58 -6.71 17.63 18.46
C VAL A 58 -6.87 17.11 19.89
N ARG A 59 -7.98 17.50 20.51
CA ARG A 59 -8.48 16.95 21.76
C ARG A 59 -9.77 16.21 21.48
N LEU A 60 -9.78 14.91 21.71
CA LEU A 60 -10.94 14.04 21.59
C LEU A 60 -11.59 13.82 22.96
N TYR A 61 -12.92 13.87 22.98
CA TYR A 61 -13.76 13.59 24.14
C TYR A 61 -14.69 12.43 23.80
N TRP A 62 -14.65 11.36 24.58
CA TRP A 62 -15.63 10.28 24.51
C TRP A 62 -16.41 10.14 25.81
N ALA A 63 -17.70 9.85 25.69
CA ALA A 63 -18.51 9.28 26.77
C ALA A 63 -18.73 7.80 26.48
N VAL A 64 -18.03 6.92 27.20
CA VAL A 64 -18.08 5.47 26.95
C VAL A 64 -18.94 4.77 28.00
N ASN A 65 -19.86 3.91 27.58
CA ASN A 65 -20.63 3.09 28.49
C ASN A 65 -19.74 2.00 29.10
N PRO A 66 -19.49 1.98 30.43
CA PRO A 66 -18.56 1.05 31.05
C PRO A 66 -19.01 -0.42 31.05
N ASN A 67 -20.29 -0.69 30.76
CA ASN A 67 -20.82 -2.06 30.74
C ASN A 67 -20.80 -2.69 29.34
N THR A 68 -20.81 -1.87 28.29
CA THR A 68 -20.92 -2.33 26.90
C THR A 68 -19.76 -1.90 26.03
N ASP A 69 -18.83 -1.10 26.55
CA ASP A 69 -17.72 -0.46 25.85
C ASP A 69 -18.16 0.43 24.66
N VAL A 70 -19.43 0.83 24.60
CA VAL A 70 -19.98 1.62 23.49
C VAL A 70 -19.71 3.10 23.72
N ILE A 71 -19.14 3.78 22.73
CA ILE A 71 -18.97 5.24 22.70
C ILE A 71 -20.34 5.86 22.44
N MET A 72 -20.96 6.44 23.47
CA MET A 72 -22.29 7.02 23.40
C MET A 72 -22.30 8.40 22.76
N ASP A 73 -21.24 9.19 23.01
CA ASP A 73 -21.02 10.47 22.35
C ASP A 73 -19.52 10.69 22.14
N SER A 74 -19.20 11.46 21.11
CA SER A 74 -17.85 11.75 20.65
C SER A 74 -17.80 13.19 20.15
N LYS A 75 -16.98 14.01 20.82
CA LYS A 75 -16.77 15.42 20.52
C LYS A 75 -15.29 15.73 20.41
N PHE A 76 -14.96 16.83 19.77
CA PHE A 76 -13.56 17.24 19.65
C PHE A 76 -13.37 18.75 19.78
N LYS A 77 -12.16 19.14 20.17
CA LYS A 77 -11.60 20.47 19.87
C LYS A 77 -10.38 20.27 19.00
N SER A 78 -10.20 21.12 18.00
CA SER A 78 -9.00 21.11 17.16
C SER A 78 -8.42 22.51 17.09
N PHE A 79 -7.09 22.57 17.10
CA PHE A 79 -6.31 23.74 16.75
C PHE A 79 -5.50 23.35 15.52
N GLY A 80 -5.67 24.06 14.41
CA GLY A 80 -4.93 23.72 13.20
C GLY A 80 -5.56 24.23 11.93
N CYS A 81 -5.10 23.67 10.80
CA CYS A 81 -5.68 23.98 9.50
C CYS A 81 -7.12 23.46 9.38
N GLY A 82 -7.93 24.05 8.48
CA GLY A 82 -9.33 23.63 8.34
C GLY A 82 -9.50 22.15 7.97
N THR A 83 -8.54 21.57 7.25
CA THR A 83 -8.54 20.12 6.98
C THR A 83 -8.42 19.29 8.25
N ALA A 84 -7.64 19.73 9.25
CA ALA A 84 -7.59 19.09 10.55
C ALA A 84 -8.94 19.16 11.29
N ILE A 85 -9.67 20.28 11.17
CA ILE A 85 -11.02 20.43 11.72
C ILE A 85 -11.98 19.45 11.04
N ALA A 86 -11.99 19.39 9.70
CA ALA A 86 -12.86 18.49 8.95
C ALA A 86 -12.56 17.01 9.24
N SER A 87 -11.28 16.61 9.21
CA SER A 87 -10.85 15.25 9.55
C SER A 87 -11.25 14.87 10.98
N SER A 88 -11.10 15.79 11.95
CA SER A 88 -11.47 15.55 13.35
C SER A 88 -12.98 15.44 13.55
N ASP A 89 -13.77 16.19 12.77
CA ASP A 89 -15.22 16.13 12.81
C ASP A 89 -15.76 14.77 12.34
N VAL A 90 -15.25 14.31 11.18
CA VAL A 90 -15.59 13.00 10.63
C VAL A 90 -15.10 11.88 11.53
N MET A 91 -13.88 11.98 12.07
CA MET A 91 -13.36 11.04 13.06
C MET A 91 -14.30 10.93 14.26
N ALA A 92 -14.72 12.05 14.83
CA ALA A 92 -15.62 12.07 15.97
C ALA A 92 -16.95 11.39 15.63
N GLU A 93 -17.50 11.65 14.44
CA GLU A 93 -18.72 11.02 13.94
C GLU A 93 -18.57 9.50 13.79
N LEU A 94 -17.49 9.06 13.13
CA LEU A 94 -17.23 7.63 12.89
C LEU A 94 -17.08 6.83 14.19
N CYS A 95 -16.63 7.46 15.27
CA CYS A 95 -16.49 6.81 16.57
C CYS A 95 -17.83 6.61 17.29
N LYS A 96 -18.85 7.42 17.03
CA LYS A 96 -20.12 7.34 17.76
C LYS A 96 -20.80 5.99 17.56
N PHE A 97 -21.37 5.48 18.65
CA PHE A 97 -22.12 4.23 18.73
C PHE A 97 -21.33 2.96 18.37
N LYS A 98 -20.01 3.07 18.18
CA LYS A 98 -19.11 1.92 18.08
C LYS A 98 -18.62 1.50 19.45
N THR A 99 -18.20 0.23 19.55
CA THR A 99 -17.40 -0.21 20.70
C THR A 99 -16.01 0.43 20.62
N VAL A 100 -15.33 0.60 21.75
CA VAL A 100 -13.94 1.11 21.77
C VAL A 100 -13.03 0.23 20.91
N GLN A 101 -13.24 -1.09 20.91
CA GLN A 101 -12.50 -2.06 20.13
C GLN A 101 -12.73 -1.91 18.62
N ASP A 102 -13.93 -1.52 18.20
CA ASP A 102 -14.21 -1.22 16.79
C ASP A 102 -13.75 0.17 16.39
N ALA A 103 -13.73 1.14 17.31
CA ALA A 103 -13.21 2.47 17.05
C ALA A 103 -11.70 2.43 16.74
N VAL A 104 -10.92 1.61 17.44
CA VAL A 104 -9.47 1.43 17.18
C VAL A 104 -9.17 0.95 15.75
N LYS A 105 -10.13 0.29 15.09
CA LYS A 105 -9.98 -0.20 13.71
C LYS A 105 -10.24 0.86 12.65
N ILE A 106 -10.80 2.02 13.02
CA ILE A 106 -10.98 3.14 12.10
C ILE A 106 -9.58 3.59 11.67
N THR A 107 -9.33 3.72 10.37
CA THR A 107 -8.06 4.18 9.81
C THR A 107 -8.15 5.63 9.30
N ASN A 108 -7.00 6.25 9.04
CA ASN A 108 -6.92 7.53 8.34
C ASN A 108 -7.60 7.49 6.95
N ILE A 109 -7.55 6.34 6.29
CA ILE A 109 -8.21 6.11 5.00
C ILE A 109 -9.73 6.07 5.14
N ASP A 110 -10.26 5.53 6.23
CA ASP A 110 -11.71 5.54 6.48
C ASP A 110 -12.22 6.97 6.71
N VAL A 111 -11.47 7.79 7.44
CA VAL A 111 -11.76 9.21 7.65
C VAL A 111 -11.73 9.97 6.32
N GLU A 112 -10.70 9.76 5.50
CA GLU A 112 -10.59 10.41 4.19
C GLU A 112 -11.71 9.98 3.23
N LYS A 113 -12.00 8.67 3.13
CA LYS A 113 -13.11 8.16 2.32
C LYS A 113 -14.45 8.73 2.75
N ALA A 114 -14.68 8.84 4.05
CA ALA A 114 -15.91 9.41 4.60
C ALA A 114 -16.05 10.90 4.28
N MET A 115 -14.99 11.60 3.89
CA MET A 115 -15.02 12.99 3.44
C MET A 115 -15.14 13.17 1.93
N ARG A 116 -15.08 12.11 1.11
CA ARG A 116 -15.16 12.24 -0.36
C ARG A 116 -16.57 12.56 -0.83
N ASP A 117 -16.68 13.37 -1.89
CA ASP A 117 -17.96 13.58 -2.60
C ASP A 117 -18.27 12.40 -3.54
N THR A 118 -17.23 11.81 -4.13
CA THR A 118 -17.34 10.64 -5.00
C THR A 118 -16.34 9.56 -4.59
N PRO A 119 -16.62 8.26 -4.81
CA PRO A 119 -15.73 7.18 -4.40
C PRO A 119 -14.31 7.27 -4.99
N ASP A 120 -14.18 7.78 -6.21
CA ASP A 120 -12.93 7.74 -6.98
C ASP A 120 -12.08 9.01 -6.86
N THR A 121 -12.61 10.08 -6.27
CA THR A 121 -11.90 11.35 -6.11
C THR A 121 -11.49 11.55 -4.64
N PRO A 122 -10.20 11.74 -4.33
CA PRO A 122 -9.75 12.05 -2.98
C PRO A 122 -10.44 13.30 -2.42
N SER A 123 -10.71 13.31 -1.12
CA SER A 123 -11.45 14.41 -0.47
C SER A 123 -10.59 15.65 -0.25
N VAL A 124 -9.26 15.49 -0.26
CA VAL A 124 -8.25 16.50 0.02
C VAL A 124 -7.04 16.32 -0.89
N PRO A 125 -6.26 17.38 -1.14
CA PRO A 125 -4.98 17.28 -1.82
C PRO A 125 -4.00 16.31 -1.10
N PRO A 126 -3.10 15.63 -1.83
CA PRO A 126 -2.16 14.67 -1.24
C PRO A 126 -1.34 15.22 -0.06
N GLN A 127 -0.96 16.51 -0.10
CA GLN A 127 -0.16 17.16 0.94
C GLN A 127 -0.92 17.30 2.27
N LYS A 128 -2.25 17.17 2.26
CA LYS A 128 -3.13 17.33 3.43
C LYS A 128 -3.61 16.01 4.03
N MET A 129 -3.19 14.87 3.48
CA MET A 129 -3.53 13.54 4.00
C MET A 129 -3.10 13.31 5.45
N HIS A 130 -2.06 14.00 5.93
CA HIS A 130 -1.56 13.87 7.31
C HIS A 130 -2.62 14.26 8.37
N CYS A 131 -3.58 15.13 8.03
CA CYS A 131 -4.65 15.52 8.95
C CYS A 131 -5.53 14.33 9.34
N SER A 132 -5.73 13.38 8.42
CA SER A 132 -6.46 12.14 8.69
C SER A 132 -5.65 11.15 9.54
N VAL A 133 -4.32 11.27 9.57
CA VAL A 133 -3.45 10.45 10.43
C VAL A 133 -3.58 10.90 11.89
N MET A 134 -3.63 12.21 12.16
CA MET A 134 -3.85 12.69 13.54
C MET A 134 -5.16 12.20 14.14
N ALA A 135 -6.21 12.12 13.31
CA ALA A 135 -7.50 11.58 13.71
C ALA A 135 -7.40 10.11 14.16
N TYR A 136 -6.57 9.32 13.50
CA TYR A 136 -6.32 7.94 13.88
C TYR A 136 -5.56 7.81 15.21
N ASP A 137 -4.48 8.59 15.38
CA ASP A 137 -3.63 8.49 16.56
C ASP A 137 -4.36 8.89 17.84
N VAL A 138 -5.23 9.91 17.78
CA VAL A 138 -6.01 10.33 18.94
C VAL A 138 -7.06 9.28 19.34
N ILE A 139 -7.64 8.54 18.38
CA ILE A 139 -8.55 7.40 18.67
C ILE A 139 -7.81 6.34 19.48
N LYS A 140 -6.60 5.95 19.03
CA LYS A 140 -5.79 4.94 19.74
C LYS A 140 -5.42 5.38 21.14
N LYS A 141 -5.04 6.65 21.30
CA LYS A 141 -4.73 7.21 22.60
C LYS A 141 -5.95 7.20 23.53
N ALA A 142 -7.13 7.57 23.04
CA ALA A 142 -8.38 7.50 23.80
C ALA A 142 -8.74 6.05 24.18
N ALA A 143 -8.60 5.11 23.25
CA ALA A 143 -8.86 3.70 23.50
C ALA A 143 -7.88 3.10 24.52
N GLY A 144 -6.59 3.44 24.43
CA GLY A 144 -5.56 3.02 25.39
C GLY A 144 -5.86 3.51 26.80
N GLN A 145 -6.28 4.77 26.95
CA GLN A 145 -6.73 5.32 28.23
C GLN A 145 -7.97 4.59 28.79
N TYR A 146 -8.92 4.19 27.94
CA TYR A 146 -10.12 3.47 28.37
C TYR A 146 -9.82 2.04 28.80
N LEU A 147 -9.08 1.30 27.95
CA LEU A 147 -8.72 -0.11 28.14
C LEU A 147 -7.55 -0.32 29.11
N ASN A 148 -6.88 0.77 29.52
CA ASN A 148 -5.70 0.76 30.38
C ASN A 148 -4.56 -0.08 29.79
N VAL A 149 -4.31 0.11 28.49
CA VAL A 149 -3.22 -0.49 27.72
C VAL A 149 -2.44 0.60 27.01
N ASP A 150 -1.19 0.31 26.64
CA ASP A 150 -0.41 1.23 25.82
C ASP A 150 -1.05 1.38 24.43
N SER A 151 -1.15 2.61 23.92
CA SER A 151 -1.69 2.86 22.58
C SER A 151 -0.86 2.21 21.47
N GLU A 152 0.44 2.02 21.71
CA GLU A 152 1.33 1.32 20.76
C GLU A 152 0.98 -0.17 20.65
N SER A 153 0.31 -0.75 21.65
CA SER A 153 -0.12 -2.16 21.59
C SER A 153 -1.19 -2.43 20.53
N PHE A 154 -1.81 -1.38 19.96
CA PHE A 154 -2.73 -1.49 18.83
C PHE A 154 -1.99 -1.49 17.47
N GLU A 155 -0.68 -1.38 17.45
CA GLU A 155 0.16 -1.47 16.24
C GLU A 155 0.91 -2.80 16.27
N GLU A 156 0.34 -3.80 15.58
CA GLU A 156 0.99 -5.11 15.44
C GLU A 156 2.21 -5.06 14.50
N GLU A 157 2.30 -4.02 13.66
CA GLU A 157 3.32 -3.87 12.63
C GLU A 157 4.12 -2.57 12.79
N MET A 158 5.43 -2.63 12.60
CA MET A 158 6.30 -1.45 12.61
C MET A 158 5.98 -0.55 11.39
N ILE A 159 5.40 0.62 11.64
CA ILE A 159 5.07 1.58 10.58
C ILE A 159 6.30 2.37 10.15
N ILE A 160 6.60 2.35 8.85
CA ILE A 160 7.72 3.13 8.27
C ILE A 160 7.20 4.43 7.65
N CYS A 161 6.04 4.37 6.99
CA CYS A 161 5.39 5.55 6.42
C CYS A 161 4.07 5.83 7.13
N GLU A 162 4.07 6.82 8.03
CA GLU A 162 2.87 7.26 8.75
C GLU A 162 1.76 7.78 7.83
N CYS A 163 2.13 8.58 6.82
CA CYS A 163 1.13 9.19 5.93
C CYS A 163 0.36 8.17 5.10
N ALA A 164 1.06 7.13 4.63
CA ALA A 164 0.46 6.06 3.83
C ALA A 164 0.07 4.83 4.68
N ARG A 165 0.36 4.86 6.00
CA ARG A 165 0.28 3.73 6.94
C ARG A 165 0.81 2.42 6.35
N VAL A 166 2.05 2.49 5.85
CA VAL A 166 2.75 1.32 5.29
C VAL A 166 3.78 0.81 6.29
N SER A 167 3.65 -0.47 6.65
CA SER A 167 4.56 -1.16 7.55
C SER A 167 5.86 -1.57 6.88
N LEU A 168 6.85 -1.86 7.72
CA LEU A 168 8.14 -2.41 7.32
C LEU A 168 7.95 -3.72 6.55
N ASP A 169 7.09 -4.60 7.05
CA ASP A 169 6.85 -5.91 6.44
C ASP A 169 6.17 -5.76 5.08
N THR A 170 5.16 -4.89 4.96
CA THR A 170 4.53 -4.58 3.67
C THR A 170 5.54 -4.03 2.66
N LEU A 171 6.41 -3.09 3.09
CA LEU A 171 7.44 -2.54 2.21
C LEU A 171 8.42 -3.62 1.76
N LYS A 172 8.91 -4.43 2.69
CA LYS A 172 9.84 -5.53 2.39
C LYS A 172 9.22 -6.55 1.45
N GLU A 173 7.95 -6.92 1.66
CA GLU A 173 7.20 -7.82 0.80
C GLU A 173 7.05 -7.25 -0.61
N VAL A 174 6.53 -6.02 -0.74
CA VAL A 174 6.27 -5.39 -2.04
C VAL A 174 7.55 -5.14 -2.83
N ILE A 175 8.63 -4.71 -2.17
CA ILE A 175 9.96 -4.55 -2.78
C ILE A 175 10.43 -5.87 -3.37
N ARG A 176 10.35 -6.97 -2.61
CA ARG A 176 10.82 -8.29 -3.04
C ARG A 176 9.96 -8.92 -4.12
N LEU A 177 8.62 -8.86 -4.00
CA LEU A 177 7.69 -9.46 -4.95
C LEU A 177 7.77 -8.83 -6.35
N ASN A 178 8.05 -7.53 -6.40
CA ASN A 178 8.04 -6.74 -7.62
C ASN A 178 9.44 -6.30 -8.09
N ASP A 179 10.51 -6.73 -7.41
CA ASP A 179 11.90 -6.35 -7.69
C ASP A 179 12.10 -4.82 -7.76
N LEU A 180 11.56 -4.11 -6.77
CA LEU A 180 11.61 -2.65 -6.75
C LEU A 180 13.03 -2.18 -6.40
N THR A 181 13.52 -1.20 -7.17
CA THR A 181 14.90 -0.67 -7.07
C THR A 181 14.96 0.83 -6.85
N THR A 182 13.82 1.53 -6.93
CA THR A 182 13.74 2.97 -6.70
C THR A 182 12.64 3.35 -5.73
N VAL A 183 12.75 4.54 -5.14
CA VAL A 183 11.75 5.07 -4.21
C VAL A 183 10.45 5.41 -4.95
N GLU A 184 10.55 5.88 -6.19
CA GLU A 184 9.40 6.15 -7.05
C GLU A 184 8.58 4.88 -7.26
N GLN A 185 9.24 3.76 -7.53
CA GLN A 185 8.57 2.46 -7.66
C GLN A 185 7.88 2.05 -6.35
N ILE A 186 8.54 2.19 -5.19
CA ILE A 186 7.89 1.93 -3.90
C ILE A 186 6.65 2.81 -3.72
N THR A 187 6.76 4.08 -4.09
CA THR A 187 5.66 5.05 -4.01
C THR A 187 4.50 4.65 -4.90
N ASP A 188 4.75 4.18 -6.12
CA ASP A 188 3.68 3.79 -7.04
C ASP A 188 2.86 2.62 -6.51
N TYR A 189 3.52 1.62 -5.92
CA TYR A 189 2.87 0.42 -5.37
C TYR A 189 2.24 0.65 -4.00
N THR A 190 2.95 1.31 -3.09
CA THR A 190 2.56 1.38 -1.67
C THR A 190 2.05 2.75 -1.23
N LYS A 191 2.25 3.78 -2.07
CA LYS A 191 2.05 5.21 -1.74
C LYS A 191 3.00 5.74 -0.65
N ALA A 192 3.86 4.91 -0.08
CA ALA A 192 4.90 5.35 0.85
C ALA A 192 5.87 6.30 0.15
N GLY A 193 6.18 7.43 0.79
CA GLY A 193 7.03 8.48 0.19
C GLY A 193 6.30 9.46 -0.73
N GLY A 194 5.04 9.20 -1.11
CA GLY A 194 4.27 10.07 -2.00
C GLY A 194 3.75 11.37 -1.37
N PHE A 195 3.67 11.40 -0.03
CA PHE A 195 3.05 12.50 0.73
C PHE A 195 4.10 13.42 1.37
N CYS A 196 4.37 13.28 2.68
CA CYS A 196 5.28 14.15 3.43
C CYS A 196 6.77 13.93 3.12
N LYS A 197 7.12 12.81 2.46
CA LYS A 197 8.49 12.39 2.10
C LYS A 197 9.42 12.08 3.29
N SER A 198 8.95 12.15 4.54
CA SER A 198 9.77 11.87 5.74
C SER A 198 10.39 10.47 5.75
N CYS A 199 9.67 9.46 5.25
CA CYS A 199 10.18 8.09 5.19
C CYS A 199 11.22 7.86 4.09
N ILE A 200 11.47 8.81 3.17
CA ILE A 200 12.36 8.56 2.02
C ILE A 200 13.83 8.48 2.44
N LYS A 201 14.32 9.49 3.17
CA LYS A 201 15.71 9.64 3.60
C LYS A 201 15.80 10.65 4.76
N PRO A 202 16.92 10.68 5.52
CA PRO A 202 17.12 11.66 6.59
C PRO A 202 16.94 13.11 6.12
N GLY A 203 16.42 13.96 7.00
CA GLY A 203 16.18 15.39 6.71
C GLY A 203 14.80 15.70 6.11
N GLY A 204 13.83 14.78 6.28
CA GLY A 204 12.42 15.03 5.97
C GLY A 204 11.70 15.87 7.02
N HIS A 205 10.36 15.89 6.97
CA HIS A 205 9.54 16.65 7.93
C HIS A 205 9.64 16.12 9.36
N GLU A 206 9.96 14.84 9.50
CA GLU A 206 10.08 14.12 10.77
C GLU A 206 11.19 13.08 10.62
N ASP A 207 11.90 12.81 11.72
CA ASP A 207 12.91 11.77 11.75
C ASP A 207 12.26 10.37 11.77
N ARG A 208 12.97 9.40 11.21
CA ARG A 208 12.59 7.99 11.15
C ARG A 208 13.77 7.10 11.50
N ASP A 209 13.47 5.94 12.09
CA ASP A 209 14.49 4.94 12.43
C ASP A 209 14.98 4.18 11.20
N ILE A 210 14.09 3.96 10.22
CA ILE A 210 14.38 3.26 8.96
C ILE A 210 13.79 4.09 7.82
N TYR A 211 14.57 4.29 6.77
CA TYR A 211 14.15 5.00 5.57
C TYR A 211 13.97 4.05 4.37
N LEU A 212 13.20 4.47 3.37
CA LEU A 212 12.99 3.71 2.13
C LEU A 212 14.30 3.46 1.39
N VAL A 213 15.25 4.42 1.44
CA VAL A 213 16.60 4.22 0.87
C VAL A 213 17.37 3.11 1.58
N ASP A 214 17.16 2.90 2.88
CA ASP A 214 17.82 1.83 3.64
C ASP A 214 17.27 0.47 3.22
N LEU A 215 15.95 0.37 3.00
CA LEU A 215 15.30 -0.86 2.53
C LEU A 215 15.73 -1.24 1.12
N LEU A 216 15.90 -0.24 0.24
CA LEU A 216 16.43 -0.46 -1.11
C LEU A 216 17.90 -0.88 -1.09
N ASP A 217 18.71 -0.28 -0.22
CA ASP A 217 20.11 -0.68 -0.04
C ASP A 217 20.22 -2.10 0.52
N GLU A 218 19.42 -2.45 1.53
CA GLU A 218 19.28 -3.82 2.07
C GLU A 218 18.93 -4.81 0.95
N TYR A 219 17.88 -4.51 0.18
CA TYR A 219 17.44 -5.36 -0.93
C TYR A 219 18.49 -5.46 -2.04
N SER A 220 19.19 -4.38 -2.36
CA SER A 220 20.26 -4.40 -3.37
C SER A 220 21.40 -5.34 -2.95
N LYS A 221 21.78 -5.33 -1.67
CA LYS A 221 22.78 -6.26 -1.11
C LYS A 221 22.28 -7.69 -1.13
N GLU A 222 21.02 -7.93 -0.76
CA GLU A 222 20.38 -9.26 -0.88
C GLU A 222 20.47 -9.77 -2.33
N ARG A 223 20.12 -8.93 -3.31
CA ARG A 223 20.23 -9.26 -4.75
C ARG A 223 21.66 -9.52 -5.19
N MET A 224 22.63 -8.73 -4.72
CA MET A 224 24.04 -8.93 -5.04
C MET A 224 24.56 -10.25 -4.47
N VAL A 225 24.20 -10.63 -3.24
CA VAL A 225 24.58 -11.93 -2.64
C VAL A 225 23.90 -13.09 -3.39
N ALA A 226 22.63 -12.95 -3.75
CA ALA A 226 21.91 -13.91 -4.59
C ALA A 226 22.50 -14.01 -6.02
N GLY A 227 23.06 -12.91 -6.55
CA GLY A 227 23.78 -12.89 -7.83
C GLY A 227 25.22 -13.38 -7.75
N SER A 228 25.89 -13.22 -6.60
CA SER A 228 27.28 -13.64 -6.34
C SER A 228 27.41 -15.15 -6.10
N SER A 229 26.30 -15.81 -5.75
CA SER A 229 26.21 -17.27 -5.69
C SER A 229 26.08 -17.93 -7.08
N ILE A 230 26.14 -17.16 -8.17
CA ILE A 230 26.22 -17.67 -9.56
C ILE A 230 27.67 -18.06 -9.94
N GLY A 231 28.58 -18.16 -8.96
CA GLY A 231 29.91 -18.77 -9.11
C GLY A 231 30.05 -20.16 -8.49
N GLY A 232 29.02 -20.70 -7.83
CA GLY A 232 29.07 -22.01 -7.19
C GLY A 232 27.68 -22.62 -7.12
N ALA A 233 27.54 -23.83 -7.67
CA ALA A 233 26.36 -24.70 -7.70
C ALA A 233 25.17 -24.23 -6.83
N GLN A 234 24.09 -23.78 -7.49
CA GLN A 234 22.83 -23.42 -6.82
C GLN A 234 22.27 -24.60 -6.00
N PRO A 235 21.64 -24.36 -4.84
CA PRO A 235 20.64 -25.28 -4.32
C PRO A 235 19.46 -25.23 -5.31
N THR A 236 19.27 -26.33 -6.04
CA THR A 236 18.14 -26.57 -6.92
C THR A 236 16.85 -26.52 -6.10
N VAL A 237 16.13 -25.39 -6.14
CA VAL A 237 14.71 -25.40 -5.77
C VAL A 237 14.01 -26.21 -6.87
N ASP A 238 13.42 -27.33 -6.49
CA ASP A 238 12.77 -28.26 -7.40
C ASP A 238 11.63 -27.53 -8.14
N PHE A 239 11.62 -27.57 -9.48
CA PHE A 239 10.66 -26.85 -10.32
C PHE A 239 9.20 -27.22 -9.98
N ASN A 240 9.00 -28.45 -9.51
CA ASN A 240 7.69 -28.95 -9.07
C ASN A 240 7.16 -28.30 -7.78
N SER A 241 8.06 -27.74 -6.95
CA SER A 241 7.69 -27.07 -5.70
C SER A 241 7.35 -25.58 -5.85
N MET A 242 7.46 -25.03 -7.07
CA MET A 242 7.21 -23.61 -7.37
C MET A 242 5.72 -23.33 -7.61
N THR A 243 5.26 -22.12 -7.28
CA THR A 243 3.93 -21.65 -7.67
C THR A 243 3.84 -21.43 -9.18
N LEU A 244 2.64 -21.43 -9.77
CA LEU A 244 2.46 -21.24 -11.22
C LEU A 244 3.10 -19.93 -11.73
N LEU A 245 3.03 -18.85 -10.94
CA LEU A 245 3.67 -17.58 -11.26
C LEU A 245 5.20 -17.66 -11.21
N GLN A 246 5.77 -18.42 -10.27
CA GLN A 246 7.22 -18.65 -10.19
C GLN A 246 7.70 -19.52 -11.37
N LYS A 247 6.93 -20.55 -11.73
CA LYS A 247 7.18 -21.36 -12.94
C LYS A 247 7.15 -20.49 -14.19
N PHE A 248 6.18 -19.60 -14.30
CA PHE A 248 6.07 -18.64 -15.41
C PHE A 248 7.30 -17.74 -15.53
N LYS A 249 7.68 -17.06 -14.44
CA LYS A 249 8.90 -16.22 -14.41
C LYS A 249 10.17 -17.00 -14.75
N LYS A 250 10.29 -18.25 -14.27
CA LYS A 250 11.44 -19.11 -14.56
C LYS A 250 11.49 -19.51 -16.04
N VAL A 251 10.34 -19.85 -16.62
CA VAL A 251 10.22 -20.18 -18.06
C VAL A 251 10.56 -18.97 -18.92
N GLU A 252 9.99 -17.79 -18.65
CA GLU A 252 10.33 -16.56 -19.38
C GLU A 252 11.83 -16.27 -19.32
N LYS A 253 12.43 -16.39 -18.14
CA LYS A 253 13.87 -16.19 -17.98
C LYS A 253 14.71 -17.16 -18.84
N VAL A 254 14.33 -18.44 -18.88
CA VAL A 254 15.03 -19.43 -19.72
C VAL A 254 14.83 -19.11 -21.20
N ILE A 255 13.63 -18.65 -21.59
CA ILE A 255 13.37 -18.21 -22.97
C ILE A 255 14.30 -17.06 -23.33
N ASP A 256 14.41 -16.04 -22.48
CA ASP A 256 15.25 -14.87 -22.73
C ASP A 256 16.73 -15.21 -22.83
N GLU A 257 17.23 -16.05 -21.91
CA GLU A 257 18.65 -16.39 -21.81
C GLU A 257 19.10 -17.42 -22.85
N ASN A 258 18.22 -18.31 -23.31
CA ASN A 258 18.60 -19.48 -24.10
C ASN A 258 17.92 -19.62 -25.46
N ILE A 259 16.77 -18.98 -25.67
CA ILE A 259 15.93 -19.21 -26.86
C ILE A 259 15.78 -17.93 -27.69
N ARG A 260 15.52 -16.79 -27.05
CA ARG A 260 15.16 -15.53 -27.73
C ARG A 260 16.24 -15.07 -28.69
N GLN A 261 17.51 -15.15 -28.30
CA GLN A 261 18.62 -14.77 -29.17
C GLN A 261 18.66 -15.60 -30.47
N MET A 262 18.37 -16.91 -30.39
CA MET A 262 18.33 -17.79 -31.56
C MET A 262 17.20 -17.38 -32.53
N LEU A 263 16.02 -17.08 -32.01
CA LEU A 263 14.86 -16.69 -32.81
C LEU A 263 15.05 -15.32 -33.47
N VAL A 264 15.62 -14.37 -32.73
CA VAL A 264 15.89 -13.01 -33.24
C VAL A 264 16.96 -13.03 -34.34
N MET A 265 17.96 -13.92 -34.24
CA MET A 265 18.94 -14.10 -35.32
C MET A 265 18.28 -14.57 -36.64
N ASP A 266 17.21 -15.34 -36.55
CA ASP A 266 16.41 -15.80 -37.68
C ASP A 266 15.28 -14.82 -38.08
N GLY A 267 15.24 -13.63 -37.46
CA GLY A 267 14.29 -12.56 -37.78
C GLY A 267 12.87 -12.79 -37.25
N GLY A 268 12.71 -13.62 -36.23
CA GLY A 268 11.44 -13.82 -35.51
C GLY A 268 11.58 -13.61 -34.01
N ASP A 269 10.50 -13.89 -33.28
CA ASP A 269 10.48 -13.88 -31.81
C ASP A 269 9.33 -14.76 -31.30
N MET A 270 9.11 -14.81 -29.99
CA MET A 270 7.94 -15.46 -29.39
C MET A 270 7.52 -14.80 -28.08
N GLU A 271 6.27 -15.07 -27.68
CA GLU A 271 5.74 -14.74 -26.37
C GLU A 271 5.03 -15.95 -25.75
N VAL A 272 5.10 -16.06 -24.43
CA VAL A 272 4.31 -17.03 -23.66
C VAL A 272 2.95 -16.40 -23.37
N LEU A 273 1.89 -17.03 -23.85
CA LEU A 273 0.52 -16.57 -23.65
C LEU A 273 -0.06 -17.06 -22.33
N ASP A 274 0.15 -18.34 -22.02
CA ASP A 274 -0.48 -18.99 -20.87
C ASP A 274 0.29 -20.26 -20.46
N MET A 275 0.10 -20.70 -19.23
CA MET A 275 0.63 -21.95 -18.69
C MET A 275 -0.45 -22.69 -17.91
N LYS A 276 -0.72 -23.95 -18.28
CA LYS A 276 -1.75 -24.78 -17.64
C LYS A 276 -1.16 -26.09 -17.14
N GLU A 277 -1.44 -26.43 -15.90
CA GLU A 277 -1.14 -27.74 -15.34
C GLU A 277 -2.21 -28.74 -15.81
N ASN A 278 -1.80 -29.78 -16.52
CA ASN A 278 -2.66 -30.78 -17.15
C ASN A 278 -2.22 -32.19 -16.70
N GLY A 279 -2.64 -32.57 -15.49
CA GLY A 279 -2.19 -33.79 -14.85
C GLY A 279 -0.73 -33.68 -14.42
N GLU A 280 0.13 -34.59 -14.91
CA GLU A 280 1.57 -34.57 -14.64
C GLU A 280 2.36 -33.64 -15.57
N MET A 281 1.73 -33.09 -16.62
CA MET A 281 2.40 -32.21 -17.58
C MET A 281 2.04 -30.74 -17.42
N LEU A 282 3.01 -29.86 -17.70
CA LEU A 282 2.83 -28.41 -17.76
C LEU A 282 2.77 -27.96 -19.22
N ASP A 283 1.57 -27.58 -19.67
CA ASP A 283 1.31 -27.09 -21.01
C ASP A 283 1.64 -25.59 -21.09
N ILE A 284 2.60 -25.22 -21.94
CA ILE A 284 3.03 -23.83 -22.16
C ILE A 284 2.53 -23.39 -23.53
N TYR A 285 1.62 -22.43 -23.55
CA TYR A 285 1.05 -21.88 -24.76
C TYR A 285 1.90 -20.70 -25.23
N ILE A 286 2.41 -20.79 -26.46
CA ILE A 286 3.26 -19.75 -27.04
C ILE A 286 2.66 -19.22 -28.33
N THR A 287 2.95 -17.97 -28.64
CA THR A 287 2.71 -17.38 -29.97
C THR A 287 4.04 -17.01 -30.60
N TYR A 288 4.20 -17.32 -31.88
CA TYR A 288 5.36 -16.86 -32.65
C TYR A 288 5.12 -15.46 -33.20
N LEU A 289 6.18 -14.66 -33.21
CA LEU A 289 6.20 -13.30 -33.75
C LEU A 289 7.19 -13.18 -34.90
N GLY A 290 7.01 -12.16 -35.73
CA GLY A 290 7.88 -11.86 -36.86
C GLY A 290 7.94 -13.01 -37.88
N SER A 291 9.14 -13.32 -38.37
CA SER A 291 9.35 -14.34 -39.42
C SER A 291 8.99 -15.76 -38.95
N CYS A 292 8.85 -16.00 -37.65
CA CYS A 292 8.46 -17.31 -37.11
C CYS A 292 6.95 -17.60 -37.22
N SER A 293 6.10 -16.59 -37.44
CA SER A 293 4.63 -16.73 -37.47
C SER A 293 4.08 -17.54 -38.66
N GLY A 294 4.87 -17.76 -39.71
CA GLY A 294 4.44 -18.48 -40.93
C GLY A 294 5.51 -19.41 -41.52
N CYS A 295 6.55 -19.74 -40.76
CA CYS A 295 7.64 -20.59 -41.24
C CYS A 295 7.28 -22.08 -41.10
N GLU A 296 7.47 -22.91 -42.14
CA GLU A 296 7.18 -24.35 -42.04
C GLU A 296 7.98 -25.06 -40.93
N SER A 297 9.18 -24.55 -40.60
CA SER A 297 10.00 -25.09 -39.51
C SER A 297 9.56 -24.67 -38.11
N SER A 298 8.68 -23.66 -37.97
CA SER A 298 8.22 -23.18 -36.65
C SER A 298 7.38 -24.23 -35.94
N SER A 299 6.56 -24.98 -36.68
CA SER A 299 5.69 -26.04 -36.15
C SER A 299 6.40 -27.37 -35.85
N THR A 300 7.69 -27.50 -36.19
CA THR A 300 8.43 -28.77 -36.07
C THR A 300 9.80 -28.57 -35.42
N GLY A 301 10.80 -28.16 -36.18
CA GLY A 301 12.19 -28.09 -35.72
C GLY A 301 12.41 -27.06 -34.62
N THR A 302 11.87 -25.85 -34.79
CA THR A 302 12.02 -24.78 -33.81
C THR A 302 11.24 -25.09 -32.53
N LEU A 303 9.98 -25.53 -32.64
CA LEU A 303 9.17 -25.98 -31.51
C LEU A 303 9.86 -27.06 -30.69
N PHE A 304 10.45 -28.06 -31.35
CA PHE A 304 11.20 -29.12 -30.68
C PHE A 304 12.44 -28.61 -29.96
N ALA A 305 13.17 -27.65 -30.54
CA ALA A 305 14.33 -27.03 -29.89
C ALA A 305 13.93 -26.26 -28.62
N ILE A 306 12.84 -25.48 -28.69
CA ILE A 306 12.29 -24.72 -27.56
C ILE A 306 11.86 -25.67 -26.45
N GLU A 307 11.08 -26.71 -26.79
CA GLU A 307 10.60 -27.68 -25.82
C GLU A 307 11.76 -28.41 -25.13
N ASN A 308 12.81 -28.80 -25.86
CA ASN A 308 13.98 -29.46 -25.27
C ASN A 308 14.76 -28.56 -24.31
N VAL A 309 14.96 -27.29 -24.67
CA VAL A 309 15.64 -26.33 -23.79
C VAL A 309 14.85 -26.14 -22.50
N LEU A 310 13.52 -26.00 -22.60
CA LEU A 310 12.66 -25.90 -21.41
C LEU A 310 12.67 -27.19 -20.59
N LYS A 311 12.66 -28.37 -21.21
CA LYS A 311 12.78 -29.66 -20.51
C LYS A 311 14.10 -29.83 -19.78
N GLU A 312 15.19 -29.35 -20.37
CA GLU A 312 16.52 -29.45 -19.78
C GLU A 312 16.71 -28.45 -18.61
N LYS A 313 16.17 -27.24 -18.73
CA LYS A 313 16.42 -26.14 -17.79
C LYS A 313 15.34 -25.93 -16.74
N CYS A 314 14.14 -26.48 -16.95
CA CYS A 314 13.00 -26.35 -16.05
C CYS A 314 12.54 -27.71 -15.52
N ASP A 315 11.85 -28.52 -16.33
CA ASP A 315 11.33 -29.83 -15.92
C ASP A 315 11.01 -30.73 -17.13
N GLN A 316 11.25 -32.04 -17.01
CA GLN A 316 11.04 -33.02 -18.09
C GLN A 316 9.58 -33.13 -18.55
N ASN A 317 8.62 -32.74 -17.71
CA ASN A 317 7.18 -32.84 -17.97
C ASN A 317 6.58 -31.59 -18.62
N ILE A 318 7.42 -30.75 -19.26
CA ILE A 318 6.95 -29.59 -20.01
C ILE A 318 6.52 -30.00 -21.42
N ARG A 319 5.39 -29.46 -21.90
CA ARG A 319 4.96 -29.55 -23.29
C ARG A 319 4.69 -28.15 -23.83
N VAL A 320 5.25 -27.83 -24.99
CA VAL A 320 5.09 -26.52 -25.62
C VAL A 320 4.04 -26.62 -26.74
N ILE A 321 3.05 -25.72 -26.71
CA ILE A 321 1.93 -25.72 -27.65
C ILE A 321 1.92 -24.36 -28.36
N PRO A 322 2.19 -24.30 -29.67
CA PRO A 322 2.02 -23.08 -30.44
C PRO A 322 0.52 -22.83 -30.67
N VAL A 323 0.10 -21.57 -30.52
CA VAL A 323 -1.27 -21.07 -30.74
C VAL A 323 -1.33 -20.17 -31.96
#